data_AF-A0A7H4GIE1-F1
#
_entry.id   AF-A0A7H4GIE1-F1
#
_cell.length_a   1.000
_cell.length_b   1.000
_cell.length_c   1.000
_cell.angle_alpha   90.00
_cell.angle_beta   90.00
_cell.angle_gamma   90.00
#
_symmetry.space_group_name_H-M   'P 1'
#
loop_
_entity.id
_entity.type
_entity.pdbx_description
1 polymer ?
#
loop_
_entity_poly.entity_id
_entity_poly.type
_entity_poly.pdbx_seq_one_letter_code
_entity_poly.pdbx_strand_id
1 'polypeptide(L)'
;MMVRMLLMVMSIMMLAACQLFEQRRWEPEPEPEPATAEEPEQLDQLDQALVLLQDGDPEMAEELLTELLSERGDHGLARLLLRQIREAPESLLGETHREILVEPGDTLSELAARHAGNGMLFYSLARLNSIERPRLLQPGQLLKVPADTESAEDVPIEAALIDHESEVTPEIVPEAHDEPEAVPEAAVSESLSEARANEVEHYHDRALRAWREQDVEAAVADWERVLELDPGFRPAEVYLERAREVLRRLEAL
;
A
#
# COMPACT_ATOMS: atom_id res chain seq x y z
N MET A 1 5.96 -35.99 86.47
CA MET A 1 6.82 -36.08 85.26
C MET A 1 6.04 -35.90 83.95
N MET A 2 4.83 -36.45 83.80
CA MET A 2 4.06 -36.39 82.54
C MET A 2 3.60 -34.99 82.10
N VAL A 3 3.22 -34.09 83.02
CA VAL A 3 2.77 -32.73 82.65
C VAL A 3 3.90 -31.84 82.12
N ARG A 4 5.13 -32.02 82.62
CA ARG A 4 6.32 -31.32 82.11
C ARG A 4 6.72 -31.80 80.71
N MET A 5 6.47 -33.08 80.41
CA MET A 5 6.72 -33.67 79.10
C MET A 5 5.66 -33.23 78.07
N LEU A 6 4.40 -33.06 78.49
CA LEU A 6 3.31 -32.56 77.63
C LEU A 6 3.51 -31.09 77.22
N LEU A 7 4.01 -30.25 78.14
CA LEU A 7 4.32 -28.85 77.84
C LEU A 7 5.52 -28.69 76.88
N MET A 8 6.50 -29.60 76.93
CA MET A 8 7.64 -29.59 75.99
C MET A 8 7.23 -29.98 74.56
N VAL A 9 6.28 -30.91 74.40
CA VAL A 9 5.82 -31.37 73.08
C VAL A 9 4.94 -30.33 72.37
N MET A 10 4.13 -29.57 73.11
CA MET A 10 3.33 -28.48 72.52
C MET A 10 4.19 -27.29 72.03
N SER A 11 5.28 -26.94 72.72
CA SER A 11 6.18 -25.87 72.26
C SER A 11 6.94 -26.23 70.98
N ILE A 12 7.22 -27.50 70.74
CA ILE A 12 7.89 -27.97 69.52
C ILE A 12 6.93 -27.90 68.31
N MET A 13 5.62 -28.10 68.50
CA MET A 13 4.65 -27.99 67.40
C MET A 13 4.31 -26.55 66.99
N MET A 14 4.42 -25.55 67.88
CA MET A 14 4.21 -24.14 67.51
C MET A 14 5.41 -23.53 66.76
N LEU A 15 6.63 -24.00 66.99
CA LEU A 15 7.83 -23.57 66.27
C LEU A 15 7.91 -24.12 64.83
N ALA A 16 7.28 -25.27 64.55
CA ALA A 16 7.20 -25.84 63.20
C ALA A 16 6.19 -25.12 62.27
N ALA A 17 5.24 -24.37 62.83
CA ALA A 17 4.23 -23.65 62.05
C ALA A 17 4.76 -22.35 61.41
N CYS A 18 5.80 -21.74 61.99
CA CYS A 18 6.44 -20.56 61.39
C CYS A 18 7.33 -20.92 60.19
N GLN A 19 8.00 -22.08 60.21
CA GLN A 19 8.84 -22.53 59.09
C GLN A 19 8.03 -23.06 57.89
N LEU A 20 6.81 -23.58 58.12
CA LEU A 20 5.97 -24.09 57.03
C LEU A 20 5.22 -22.99 56.26
N PHE A 21 5.03 -21.81 56.86
CA PHE A 21 4.33 -20.69 56.23
C PHE A 21 5.25 -19.82 55.35
N GLU A 22 6.55 -19.75 55.67
CA GLU A 22 7.53 -19.07 54.80
C GLU A 22 7.82 -19.86 53.52
N GLN A 23 7.75 -21.20 53.56
CA GLN A 23 7.95 -22.04 52.37
C GLN A 23 6.78 -22.04 51.38
N ARG A 24 5.57 -21.61 51.77
CA ARG A 24 4.42 -21.49 50.84
C ARG A 24 4.27 -20.11 50.23
N ARG A 25 5.13 -19.15 50.55
CA ARG A 25 5.06 -17.79 49.99
C ARG A 25 5.80 -17.62 48.67
N TRP A 26 6.44 -18.69 48.21
CA TRP A 26 7.15 -18.72 46.94
C TRP A 26 7.25 -20.18 46.49
N GLU A 27 6.15 -20.71 45.97
CA GLU A 27 6.35 -21.63 44.85
C GLU A 27 6.71 -20.67 43.70
N PRO A 28 7.93 -20.71 43.12
CA PRO A 28 8.09 -20.07 41.84
C PRO A 28 7.02 -20.71 40.96
N GLU A 29 6.10 -19.88 40.46
CA GLU A 29 5.33 -20.22 39.27
C GLU A 29 6.32 -20.94 38.34
N PRO A 30 6.00 -22.15 37.84
CA PRO A 30 6.95 -22.88 37.00
C PRO A 30 7.46 -21.85 36.01
N GLU A 31 8.76 -21.54 36.08
CA GLU A 31 9.35 -20.53 35.22
C GLU A 31 8.79 -20.87 33.84
N PRO A 32 8.11 -19.94 33.15
CA PRO A 32 7.61 -20.26 31.82
C PRO A 32 8.80 -20.89 31.13
N GLU A 33 8.69 -22.18 30.78
CA GLU A 33 9.77 -22.90 30.11
C GLU A 33 10.25 -21.92 29.06
N PRO A 34 11.57 -21.58 29.05
CA PRO A 34 12.05 -20.43 28.29
C PRO A 34 11.36 -20.51 26.96
N ALA A 35 10.51 -19.52 26.65
CA ALA A 35 9.79 -19.48 25.38
C ALA A 35 10.86 -19.79 24.35
N THR A 36 10.73 -20.99 23.78
CA THR A 36 11.83 -21.71 23.18
C THR A 36 12.45 -20.81 22.14
N ALA A 37 13.76 -20.92 21.91
CA ALA A 37 14.59 -20.08 21.04
C ALA A 37 14.10 -19.90 19.57
N GLU A 38 12.90 -20.37 19.26
CA GLU A 38 12.20 -20.33 18.00
C GLU A 38 11.41 -19.01 17.80
N GLU A 39 10.84 -18.39 18.84
CA GLU A 39 10.07 -17.13 18.71
C GLU A 39 10.77 -15.98 17.96
N PRO A 40 12.08 -15.71 18.18
CA PRO A 40 12.80 -14.70 17.40
C PRO A 40 13.02 -15.12 15.94
N GLU A 41 13.43 -16.36 15.68
CA GLU A 41 13.71 -16.85 14.30
C GLU A 41 12.46 -16.84 13.42
N GLN A 42 11.28 -17.04 14.00
CA GLN A 42 10.02 -17.12 13.27
C GLN A 42 9.45 -15.73 12.90
N LEU A 43 9.68 -14.73 13.75
CA LEU A 43 9.40 -13.34 13.39
C LEU A 43 10.32 -12.88 12.26
N ASP A 44 11.59 -13.32 12.28
CA ASP A 44 12.55 -13.03 11.22
C ASP A 44 12.10 -13.62 9.86
N GLN A 45 11.57 -14.85 9.82
CA GLN A 45 11.03 -15.47 8.59
C GLN A 45 9.82 -14.71 8.05
N LEU A 46 8.93 -14.23 8.92
CA LEU A 46 7.77 -13.46 8.52
C LEU A 46 8.17 -12.09 7.93
N ASP A 47 9.12 -11.42 8.58
CA ASP A 47 9.67 -10.16 8.10
C ASP A 47 10.38 -10.34 6.74
N GLN A 48 11.11 -11.44 6.57
CA GLN A 48 11.71 -11.79 5.29
C GLN A 48 10.67 -12.02 4.19
N ALA A 49 9.56 -12.71 4.49
CA ALA A 49 8.47 -12.89 3.53
C ALA A 49 7.84 -11.55 3.11
N LEU A 50 7.71 -10.61 4.04
CA LEU A 50 7.21 -9.26 3.74
C LEU A 50 8.14 -8.48 2.82
N VAL A 51 9.46 -8.53 3.07
CA VAL A 51 10.46 -7.92 2.19
C VAL A 51 10.36 -8.51 0.79
N LEU A 52 10.31 -9.83 0.65
CA LEU A 52 10.17 -10.50 -0.65
C LEU A 52 8.91 -10.03 -1.41
N LEU A 53 7.77 -9.90 -0.72
CA LEU A 53 6.54 -9.39 -1.35
C LEU A 53 6.66 -7.92 -1.79
N GLN A 54 7.32 -7.07 -1.00
CA GLN A 54 7.58 -5.68 -1.37
C GLN A 54 8.54 -5.57 -2.56
N ASP A 55 9.43 -6.54 -2.69
CA ASP A 55 10.49 -6.59 -3.68
C ASP A 55 10.03 -7.16 -5.04
N GLY A 56 8.86 -7.81 -5.04
CA GLY A 56 8.26 -8.41 -6.22
C GLY A 56 8.57 -9.90 -6.38
N ASP A 57 8.94 -10.58 -5.29
CA ASP A 57 9.38 -11.98 -5.27
C ASP A 57 8.34 -12.89 -4.56
N PRO A 58 7.11 -13.03 -5.08
CA PRO A 58 6.07 -13.80 -4.41
C PRO A 58 6.33 -15.31 -4.37
N GLU A 59 7.11 -15.85 -5.31
CA GLU A 59 7.44 -17.28 -5.35
C GLU A 59 8.26 -17.67 -4.12
N MET A 60 9.31 -16.91 -3.81
CA MET A 60 10.14 -17.12 -2.62
C MET A 60 9.35 -16.84 -1.34
N ALA A 61 8.51 -15.79 -1.33
CA ALA A 61 7.66 -15.52 -0.18
C ALA A 61 6.67 -16.66 0.08
N GLU A 62 6.10 -17.26 -0.96
CA GLU A 62 5.18 -18.39 -0.84
C GLU A 62 5.86 -19.63 -0.27
N GLU A 63 7.08 -19.94 -0.72
CA GLU A 63 7.88 -21.05 -0.20
C GLU A 63 8.11 -20.87 1.31
N LEU A 64 8.62 -19.70 1.70
CA LEU A 64 8.92 -19.37 3.09
C LEU A 64 7.67 -19.39 3.99
N LEU A 65 6.56 -18.83 3.52
CA LEU A 65 5.30 -18.83 4.27
C LEU A 65 4.67 -20.22 4.37
N THR A 66 4.85 -21.06 3.35
CA THR A 66 4.37 -22.44 3.37
C THR A 66 5.18 -23.29 4.35
N GLU A 67 6.50 -23.11 4.36
CA GLU A 67 7.40 -23.73 5.34
C GLU A 67 7.00 -23.32 6.77
N LEU A 68 6.85 -22.01 7.03
CA LEU A 68 6.43 -21.47 8.31
C LEU A 68 5.11 -22.08 8.84
N LEU A 69 4.11 -22.26 7.95
CA LEU A 69 2.83 -22.88 8.34
C LEU A 69 2.93 -24.40 8.55
N SER A 70 3.84 -25.07 7.85
CA SER A 70 4.04 -26.52 7.95
C SER A 70 4.71 -26.92 9.27
N GLU A 71 5.60 -26.08 9.80
CA GLU A 71 6.34 -26.33 11.03
C GLU A 71 5.51 -26.03 12.29
N ARG A 72 4.69 -24.98 12.26
CA ARG A 72 4.01 -24.46 13.46
C ARG A 72 2.51 -24.74 13.55
N GLY A 73 1.85 -25.00 12.43
CA GLY A 73 0.40 -24.74 12.39
C GLY A 73 0.09 -23.24 12.51
N ASP A 74 -1.08 -22.92 13.08
CA ASP A 74 -1.94 -21.78 12.71
C ASP A 74 -1.40 -20.33 12.84
N HIS A 75 -0.54 -19.85 11.93
CA HIS A 75 -0.11 -18.45 11.88
C HIS A 75 -1.09 -17.56 11.07
N GLY A 76 -1.80 -16.64 11.73
CA GLY A 76 -2.82 -15.78 11.10
C GLY A 76 -2.27 -14.91 9.95
N LEU A 77 -1.21 -14.17 10.21
CA LEU A 77 -0.61 -13.27 9.21
C LEU A 77 0.00 -14.03 8.02
N ALA A 78 0.75 -15.11 8.25
CA ALA A 78 1.28 -15.93 7.16
C ALA A 78 0.19 -16.55 6.28
N ARG A 79 -0.93 -17.02 6.88
CA ARG A 79 -2.11 -17.44 6.10
C ARG A 79 -2.66 -16.29 5.27
N LEU A 80 -2.79 -15.10 5.85
CA LEU A 80 -3.27 -13.92 5.13
C LEU A 80 -2.35 -13.58 3.94
N LEU A 81 -1.04 -13.54 4.15
CA LEU A 81 -0.05 -13.27 3.09
C LEU A 81 -0.13 -14.34 1.98
N LEU A 82 -0.21 -15.62 2.33
CA LEU A 82 -0.40 -16.70 1.34
C LEU A 82 -1.70 -16.57 0.56
N ARG A 83 -2.80 -16.18 1.22
CA ARG A 83 -4.07 -15.92 0.52
C ARG A 83 -3.90 -14.78 -0.50
N GLN A 84 -3.17 -13.72 -0.16
CA GLN A 84 -2.89 -12.64 -1.11
C GLN A 84 -2.03 -13.06 -2.29
N ILE A 85 -1.19 -14.09 -2.15
CA ILE A 85 -0.41 -14.67 -3.25
C ILE A 85 -1.29 -15.57 -4.12
N ARG A 86 -2.09 -16.46 -3.48
CA ARG A 86 -2.80 -17.56 -4.15
C ARG A 86 -4.19 -17.21 -4.66
N GLU A 87 -4.93 -16.35 -3.96
CA GLU A 87 -6.30 -15.99 -4.31
C GLU A 87 -6.35 -14.82 -5.29
N ALA A 88 -7.48 -14.64 -5.98
CA ALA A 88 -7.71 -13.44 -6.77
C ALA A 88 -7.82 -12.21 -5.84
N PRO A 89 -7.26 -11.04 -6.18
CA PRO A 89 -7.37 -9.82 -5.36
C PRO A 89 -8.80 -9.50 -4.97
N GLU A 90 -9.75 -9.70 -5.88
CA GLU A 90 -11.18 -9.43 -5.71
C GLU A 90 -11.82 -10.31 -4.62
N SER A 91 -11.28 -11.51 -4.36
CA SER A 91 -11.70 -12.38 -3.24
C SER A 91 -11.45 -11.73 -1.88
N LEU A 92 -10.42 -10.89 -1.80
CA LEU A 92 -9.96 -10.26 -0.55
C LEU A 92 -10.35 -8.79 -0.44
N LEU A 93 -10.51 -8.12 -1.59
CA LEU A 93 -10.77 -6.69 -1.71
C LEU A 93 -12.23 -6.37 -2.09
N GLY A 94 -13.00 -7.36 -2.54
CA GLY A 94 -14.35 -7.16 -3.10
C GLY A 94 -14.33 -6.99 -4.61
N GLU A 95 -15.52 -7.05 -5.23
CA GLU A 95 -15.69 -6.97 -6.69
C GLU A 95 -15.90 -5.52 -7.18
N THR A 96 -16.27 -4.62 -6.28
CA THR A 96 -16.56 -3.22 -6.56
C THR A 96 -15.33 -2.37 -6.30
N HIS A 97 -14.98 -1.54 -7.29
CA HIS A 97 -13.77 -0.73 -7.24
C HIS A 97 -14.08 0.70 -7.62
N ARG A 98 -13.28 1.62 -7.09
CA ARG A 98 -13.22 3.01 -7.52
C ARG A 98 -11.77 3.41 -7.73
N GLU A 99 -11.55 4.44 -8.55
CA GLU A 99 -10.22 4.96 -8.83
C GLU A 99 -9.91 6.15 -7.91
N ILE A 100 -8.71 6.16 -7.36
CA ILE A 100 -8.16 7.28 -6.59
C ILE A 100 -6.80 7.67 -7.16
N LEU A 101 -6.35 8.90 -6.90
CA LEU A 101 -4.97 9.30 -7.17
C LEU A 101 -4.14 9.15 -5.90
N VAL A 102 -3.01 8.46 -6.02
CA VAL A 102 -2.04 8.29 -4.94
C VAL A 102 -1.48 9.65 -4.56
N GLU A 103 -1.56 10.03 -3.28
CA GLU A 103 -0.99 11.29 -2.78
C GLU A 103 0.50 11.14 -2.42
N PRO A 104 1.27 12.24 -2.38
CA PRO A 104 2.65 12.18 -1.95
C PRO A 104 2.75 11.74 -0.49
N GLY A 105 3.40 10.60 -0.27
CA GLY A 105 3.54 9.99 1.05
C GLY A 105 2.60 8.81 1.30
N ASP A 106 1.61 8.58 0.43
CA ASP A 106 0.78 7.38 0.52
C ASP A 106 1.62 6.11 0.31
N THR A 107 1.31 5.08 1.10
CA THR A 107 1.79 3.71 0.89
C THR A 107 0.63 2.78 0.54
N LEU A 108 0.90 1.69 -0.18
CA LEU A 108 -0.12 0.67 -0.45
C LEU A 108 -0.75 0.11 0.83
N SER A 109 0.02 0.00 1.91
CA SER A 109 -0.50 -0.45 3.21
C SER A 109 -1.48 0.53 3.83
N GLU A 110 -1.20 1.84 3.77
CA GLU A 110 -2.13 2.86 4.27
C GLU A 110 -3.37 2.96 3.40
N LEU A 111 -3.23 2.87 2.08
CA LEU A 111 -4.35 2.85 1.14
C LEU A 111 -5.23 1.60 1.33
N ALA A 112 -4.63 0.43 1.55
CA ALA A 112 -5.35 -0.79 1.87
C ALA A 112 -6.06 -0.68 3.24
N ALA A 113 -5.43 -0.06 4.24
CA ALA A 113 -6.09 0.19 5.52
C ALA A 113 -7.31 1.11 5.37
N ARG A 114 -7.15 2.19 4.58
CA ARG A 114 -8.19 3.22 4.37
C ARG A 114 -9.37 2.72 3.55
N HIS A 115 -9.12 1.91 2.53
CA HIS A 115 -10.14 1.52 1.55
C HIS A 115 -10.57 0.06 1.64
N ALA A 116 -9.79 -0.83 2.24
CA ALA A 116 -10.14 -2.23 2.45
C ALA A 116 -10.27 -2.59 3.94
N GLY A 117 -10.08 -1.63 4.85
CA GLY A 117 -10.12 -1.84 6.30
C GLY A 117 -8.95 -2.64 6.87
N ASN A 118 -7.97 -3.02 6.03
CA ASN A 118 -6.84 -3.85 6.45
C ASN A 118 -5.56 -3.51 5.68
N GLY A 119 -4.61 -2.84 6.35
CA GLY A 119 -3.33 -2.47 5.75
C GLY A 119 -2.44 -3.64 5.38
N MET A 120 -2.71 -4.84 5.91
CA MET A 120 -2.00 -6.04 5.49
C MET A 120 -2.36 -6.49 4.08
N LEU A 121 -3.44 -5.97 3.48
CA LEU A 121 -3.86 -6.28 2.10
C LEU A 121 -3.09 -5.50 1.02
N PHE A 122 -1.96 -4.88 1.37
CA PHE A 122 -1.14 -4.10 0.45
C PHE A 122 -0.73 -4.88 -0.81
N TYR A 123 -0.45 -6.19 -0.68
CA TYR A 123 0.01 -7.01 -1.79
C TYR A 123 -1.15 -7.38 -2.73
N SER A 124 -2.33 -7.69 -2.20
CA SER A 124 -3.54 -7.80 -3.02
C SER A 124 -3.88 -6.49 -3.73
N LEU A 125 -3.72 -5.35 -3.06
CA LEU A 125 -3.94 -4.05 -3.67
C LEU A 125 -2.94 -3.78 -4.79
N ALA A 126 -1.68 -4.16 -4.61
CA ALA A 126 -0.66 -4.11 -5.67
C ALA A 126 -1.08 -4.95 -6.88
N ARG A 127 -1.48 -6.21 -6.65
CA ARG A 127 -1.91 -7.14 -7.70
C ARG A 127 -3.14 -6.67 -8.45
N LEU A 128 -4.13 -6.11 -7.75
CA LEU A 128 -5.33 -5.50 -8.35
C LEU A 128 -4.96 -4.40 -9.36
N ASN A 129 -3.85 -3.70 -9.11
CA ASN A 129 -3.35 -2.60 -9.91
C ASN A 129 -2.19 -2.97 -10.83
N SER A 130 -1.88 -4.27 -10.97
CA SER A 130 -0.75 -4.76 -11.76
C SER A 130 0.60 -4.14 -11.37
N ILE A 131 0.76 -3.80 -10.09
CA ILE A 131 2.02 -3.29 -9.53
C ILE A 131 2.87 -4.49 -9.12
N GLU A 132 3.92 -4.77 -9.90
CA GLU A 132 4.83 -5.90 -9.63
C GLU A 132 5.60 -5.73 -8.32
N ARG A 133 6.09 -4.52 -8.05
CA ARG A 133 6.85 -4.18 -6.85
C ARG A 133 6.08 -3.17 -6.02
N PRO A 134 5.42 -3.57 -4.91
CA PRO A 134 4.62 -2.70 -4.07
C PRO A 134 5.33 -1.40 -3.65
N ARG A 135 6.64 -1.45 -3.41
CA ARG A 135 7.45 -0.28 -3.01
C ARG A 135 7.66 0.78 -4.10
N LEU A 136 7.26 0.49 -5.34
CA LEU A 136 7.38 1.41 -6.48
C LEU A 136 6.11 2.23 -6.74
N LEU A 137 5.16 2.25 -5.81
CA LEU A 137 3.98 3.11 -5.91
C LEU A 137 4.41 4.58 -6.14
N GLN A 138 3.90 5.20 -7.20
CA GLN A 138 4.25 6.57 -7.55
C GLN A 138 3.15 7.56 -7.12
N PRO A 139 3.51 8.70 -6.50
CA PRO A 139 2.56 9.78 -6.32
C PRO A 139 1.96 10.23 -7.65
N GLY A 140 0.65 10.46 -7.66
CA GLY A 140 -0.13 10.81 -8.85
C GLY A 140 -0.52 9.63 -9.74
N GLN A 141 -0.07 8.43 -9.41
CA GLN A 141 -0.57 7.22 -10.04
C GLN A 141 -2.06 7.03 -9.73
N LEU A 142 -2.81 6.63 -10.75
CA LEU A 142 -4.20 6.25 -10.59
C LEU A 142 -4.28 4.80 -10.07
N LEU A 143 -4.99 4.61 -8.97
CA LEU A 143 -5.08 3.34 -8.25
C LEU A 143 -6.54 2.91 -8.06
N LYS A 144 -6.87 1.69 -8.46
CA LYS A 144 -8.12 1.01 -8.13
C LYS A 144 -8.08 0.56 -6.68
N VAL A 145 -9.07 0.97 -5.90
CA VAL A 145 -9.29 0.58 -4.50
C VAL A 145 -10.73 0.09 -4.31
N PRO A 146 -11.02 -0.71 -3.28
CA PRO A 146 -12.39 -1.14 -3.00
C PRO A 146 -13.34 0.04 -2.82
N ALA A 147 -14.56 -0.09 -3.34
CA ALA A 147 -15.60 0.93 -3.20
C ALA A 147 -16.43 0.79 -1.91
N ASP A 148 -16.48 -0.42 -1.33
CA ASP A 148 -17.37 -0.75 -0.22
C ASP A 148 -16.63 -0.80 1.12
N THR A 149 -16.56 0.33 1.81
CA THR A 149 -16.49 0.48 3.29
C THR A 149 -16.57 1.97 3.62
N GLU A 150 -17.77 2.46 3.95
CA GLU A 150 -18.05 3.71 4.70
C GLU A 150 -17.22 4.98 4.35
N SER A 151 -16.86 5.17 3.08
CA SER A 151 -16.21 6.40 2.63
C SER A 151 -16.72 6.82 1.25
N ALA A 152 -18.03 6.66 1.06
CA ALA A 152 -18.80 7.11 -0.09
C ALA A 152 -19.65 8.33 0.27
N GLU A 153 -19.00 9.37 0.80
CA GLU A 153 -19.53 10.74 0.73
C GLU A 153 -18.38 11.66 0.32
N ASP A 154 -17.91 11.54 -0.92
CA ASP A 154 -17.92 12.73 -1.78
C ASP A 154 -17.82 12.37 -3.27
N VAL A 155 -18.69 13.06 -4.01
CA VAL A 155 -18.82 13.21 -5.47
C VAL A 155 -19.55 12.11 -6.30
N PRO A 156 -20.72 12.46 -6.91
CA PRO A 156 -21.50 11.64 -7.84
C PRO A 156 -20.90 11.49 -9.25
N ILE A 157 -21.35 10.41 -9.91
CA ILE A 157 -21.09 9.95 -11.29
C ILE A 157 -21.84 10.81 -12.32
N GLU A 158 -21.18 11.33 -13.37
CA GLU A 158 -21.77 11.43 -14.73
C GLU A 158 -20.75 11.81 -15.82
N ALA A 159 -20.39 10.85 -16.67
CA ALA A 159 -20.09 11.06 -18.09
C ALA A 159 -19.95 9.70 -18.78
N ALA A 160 -21.09 9.04 -18.95
CA ALA A 160 -21.22 7.92 -19.87
C ALA A 160 -21.20 8.44 -21.32
N LEU A 161 -20.59 7.64 -22.21
CA LEU A 161 -20.84 7.53 -23.65
C LEU A 161 -20.29 8.64 -24.56
N ILE A 162 -19.22 8.32 -25.30
CA ILE A 162 -19.12 8.73 -26.71
C ILE A 162 -18.74 7.51 -27.56
N ASP A 163 -19.67 7.16 -28.44
CA ASP A 163 -19.64 6.08 -29.43
C ASP A 163 -18.51 6.23 -30.47
N HIS A 164 -17.97 5.09 -30.86
CA HIS A 164 -17.23 4.87 -32.10
C HIS A 164 -18.21 4.86 -33.28
N GLU A 165 -18.11 5.82 -34.22
CA GLU A 165 -18.18 5.57 -35.66
C GLU A 165 -17.96 6.86 -36.46
N SER A 166 -16.98 6.86 -37.37
CA SER A 166 -17.13 7.46 -38.72
C SER A 166 -15.92 7.15 -39.57
N GLU A 167 -16.10 6.09 -40.35
CA GLU A 167 -15.40 5.75 -41.57
C GLU A 167 -15.51 6.89 -42.60
N VAL A 168 -14.39 7.43 -43.09
CA VAL A 168 -14.34 8.11 -44.40
C VAL A 168 -12.98 7.87 -45.06
N THR A 169 -12.98 7.02 -46.09
CA THR A 169 -12.02 7.13 -47.20
C THR A 169 -12.63 8.10 -48.24
N PRO A 170 -11.82 8.92 -48.93
CA PRO A 170 -11.73 8.67 -50.36
C PRO A 170 -10.31 8.82 -50.93
N GLU A 171 -10.12 7.97 -51.94
CA GLU A 171 -9.02 7.82 -52.89
C GLU A 171 -8.89 9.04 -53.83
N ILE A 172 -7.70 9.66 -53.92
CA ILE A 172 -7.24 10.42 -55.10
C ILE A 172 -5.73 10.20 -55.30
N VAL A 173 -5.37 9.66 -56.46
CA VAL A 173 -4.03 9.61 -57.08
C VAL A 173 -4.28 9.84 -58.59
N PRO A 174 -3.35 10.30 -59.46
CA PRO A 174 -1.99 10.88 -59.32
C PRO A 174 -1.78 12.21 -60.10
N GLU A 175 -0.69 12.96 -59.83
CA GLU A 175 0.29 13.34 -60.88
C GLU A 175 1.56 13.97 -60.27
N ALA A 176 2.70 13.67 -60.89
CA ALA A 176 4.05 13.88 -60.42
C ALA A 176 4.59 15.30 -60.67
N HIS A 177 5.39 15.84 -59.74
CA HIS A 177 6.42 16.85 -60.01
C HIS A 177 7.57 16.76 -58.99
N ASP A 178 8.79 16.96 -59.50
CA ASP A 178 10.12 16.84 -58.88
C ASP A 178 10.36 17.63 -57.56
N GLU A 179 11.12 16.99 -56.66
CA GLU A 179 12.00 17.46 -55.55
C GLU A 179 11.48 18.43 -54.46
N PRO A 180 11.98 18.37 -53.20
CA PRO A 180 13.05 17.52 -52.62
C PRO A 180 12.56 16.57 -51.50
N GLU A 181 13.40 15.61 -51.08
CA GLU A 181 13.14 14.64 -50.00
C GLU A 181 12.65 15.29 -48.71
N ALA A 182 11.34 15.19 -48.47
CA ALA A 182 10.73 15.49 -47.18
C ALA A 182 10.90 14.30 -46.25
N VAL A 183 11.44 14.55 -45.05
CA VAL A 183 11.37 13.63 -43.92
C VAL A 183 9.90 13.22 -43.73
N PRO A 184 9.55 11.93 -43.62
CA PRO A 184 8.15 11.51 -43.58
C PRO A 184 7.43 12.16 -42.40
N GLU A 185 6.36 12.90 -42.71
CA GLU A 185 5.54 13.70 -41.80
C GLU A 185 5.02 12.88 -40.59
N ALA A 186 4.86 11.57 -40.78
CA ALA A 186 4.47 10.61 -39.74
C ALA A 186 5.55 10.37 -38.66
N ALA A 187 6.84 10.34 -39.02
CA ALA A 187 7.93 10.19 -38.04
C ALA A 187 8.13 11.49 -37.22
N VAL A 188 7.78 12.62 -37.83
CA VAL A 188 7.79 13.93 -37.17
C VAL A 188 6.61 14.01 -36.19
N SER A 189 5.42 13.51 -36.54
CA SER A 189 4.27 13.52 -35.63
C SER A 189 4.44 12.61 -34.41
N GLU A 190 5.08 11.44 -34.55
CA GLU A 190 5.38 10.54 -33.43
C GLU A 190 6.46 11.11 -32.49
N SER A 191 7.55 11.67 -33.03
CA SER A 191 8.57 12.31 -32.18
C SER A 191 8.06 13.57 -31.46
N LEU A 192 7.13 14.31 -32.07
CA LEU A 192 6.43 15.43 -31.41
C LEU A 192 5.47 14.97 -30.32
N SER A 193 4.79 13.84 -30.48
CA SER A 193 3.90 13.31 -29.43
C SER A 193 4.69 12.76 -28.25
N GLU A 194 5.80 12.06 -28.49
CA GLU A 194 6.72 11.61 -27.45
C GLU A 194 7.36 12.80 -26.69
N ALA A 195 7.81 13.84 -27.41
CA ALA A 195 8.35 15.04 -26.79
C ALA A 195 7.32 15.73 -25.87
N ARG A 196 6.06 15.80 -26.32
CA ARG A 196 4.95 16.35 -25.53
C ARG A 196 4.65 15.49 -24.29
N ALA A 197 4.68 14.16 -24.41
CA ALA A 197 4.48 13.25 -23.29
C ALA A 197 5.60 13.38 -22.23
N ASN A 198 6.86 13.43 -22.68
CA ASN A 198 8.01 13.66 -21.79
C ASN A 198 7.94 15.03 -21.09
N GLU A 199 7.43 16.05 -21.78
CA GLU A 199 7.24 17.38 -21.20
C GLU A 199 6.14 17.38 -20.12
N VAL A 200 5.01 16.71 -20.38
CA VAL A 200 3.93 16.48 -19.39
C VAL A 200 4.48 15.79 -18.14
N GLU A 201 5.19 14.67 -18.29
CA GLU A 201 5.78 13.93 -17.17
C GLU A 201 6.79 14.79 -16.40
N HIS A 202 7.66 15.52 -17.10
CA HIS A 202 8.64 16.41 -16.47
C HIS A 202 8.01 17.49 -15.57
N TYR A 203 6.98 18.18 -16.07
CA TYR A 203 6.28 19.19 -15.27
C TYR A 203 5.49 18.56 -14.12
N HIS A 204 4.86 17.40 -14.33
CA HIS A 204 4.15 16.69 -13.27
C HIS A 204 5.08 16.30 -12.12
N ASP A 205 6.25 15.75 -12.40
CA ASP A 205 7.27 15.40 -11.41
C ASP A 205 7.83 16.60 -10.67
N ARG A 206 7.96 17.74 -11.34
CA ARG A 206 8.39 18.99 -10.71
C ARG A 206 7.31 19.51 -9.77
N ALA A 207 6.04 19.47 -10.19
CA ALA A 207 4.89 19.85 -9.36
C ALA A 207 4.79 19.00 -8.08
N LEU A 208 4.94 17.68 -8.19
CA LEU A 208 4.90 16.75 -7.05
C LEU A 208 6.06 16.99 -6.07
N ARG A 209 7.24 17.40 -6.56
CA ARG A 209 8.36 17.81 -5.70
C ARG A 209 8.04 19.12 -4.96
N ALA A 210 7.59 20.14 -5.68
CA ALA A 210 7.19 21.42 -5.10
C ALA A 210 6.10 21.23 -4.02
N TRP A 211 5.10 20.39 -4.29
CA TRP A 211 4.05 20.04 -3.34
C TRP A 211 4.59 19.44 -2.04
N ARG A 212 5.53 18.48 -2.12
CA ARG A 212 6.18 17.89 -0.94
C ARG A 212 7.02 18.90 -0.16
N GLU A 213 7.59 19.87 -0.84
CA GLU A 213 8.36 20.97 -0.25
C GLU A 213 7.47 22.09 0.29
N GLN A 214 6.14 21.95 0.21
CA GLN A 214 5.13 22.94 0.59
C GLN A 214 5.21 24.25 -0.23
N ASP A 215 5.89 24.22 -1.38
CA ASP A 215 5.87 25.30 -2.36
C ASP A 215 4.62 25.13 -3.25
N VAL A 216 3.49 25.55 -2.69
CA VAL A 216 2.17 25.39 -3.31
C VAL A 216 2.03 26.24 -4.58
N GLU A 217 2.65 27.43 -4.59
CA GLU A 217 2.65 28.33 -5.75
C GLU A 217 3.37 27.70 -6.96
N ALA A 218 4.56 27.15 -6.76
CA ALA A 218 5.30 26.47 -7.81
C ALA A 218 4.57 25.21 -8.30
N ALA A 219 3.97 24.44 -7.39
CA ALA A 219 3.19 23.25 -7.75
C ALA A 219 1.98 23.60 -8.63
N VAL A 220 1.25 24.67 -8.32
CA VAL A 220 0.12 25.15 -9.13
C VAL A 220 0.57 25.52 -10.54
N ALA A 221 1.65 26.31 -10.68
CA ALA A 221 2.15 26.73 -11.98
C ALA A 221 2.56 25.53 -12.87
N ASP A 222 3.15 24.51 -12.26
CA ASP A 222 3.57 23.30 -12.97
C ASP A 222 2.39 22.44 -13.41
N TRP A 223 1.36 22.26 -12.57
CA TRP A 223 0.15 21.52 -12.98
C TRP A 223 -0.70 22.27 -14.02
N GLU A 224 -0.74 23.61 -13.97
CA GLU A 224 -1.34 24.40 -15.05
C GLU A 224 -0.61 24.16 -16.37
N ARG A 225 0.73 24.13 -16.35
CA ARG A 225 1.52 23.82 -17.53
C ARG A 225 1.27 22.40 -18.06
N VAL A 226 1.08 21.43 -17.16
CA VAL A 226 0.69 20.07 -17.57
C VAL A 226 -0.65 20.09 -18.29
N LEU A 227 -1.68 20.78 -17.78
CA LEU A 227 -3.01 20.81 -18.41
C LEU A 227 -3.05 21.64 -19.70
N GLU A 228 -2.15 22.61 -19.89
CA GLU A 228 -1.94 23.25 -21.19
C GLU A 228 -1.41 22.26 -22.24
N LEU A 229 -0.51 21.38 -21.81
CA LEU A 229 0.10 20.36 -22.66
C LEU A 229 -0.80 19.15 -22.84
N ASP A 230 -1.56 18.72 -21.84
CA ASP A 230 -2.51 17.62 -21.95
C ASP A 230 -3.73 17.91 -21.08
N PRO A 231 -4.80 18.48 -21.68
CA PRO A 231 -6.05 18.75 -20.96
C PRO A 231 -6.72 17.50 -20.37
N GLY A 232 -6.36 16.30 -20.84
CA GLY A 232 -6.91 15.03 -20.36
C GLY A 232 -6.11 14.39 -19.22
N PHE A 233 -5.01 15.00 -18.79
CA PHE A 233 -4.14 14.45 -17.74
C PHE A 233 -4.78 14.57 -16.35
N ARG A 234 -5.64 13.60 -16.03
CA ARG A 234 -6.42 13.54 -14.76
C ARG A 234 -5.62 13.81 -13.48
N PRO A 235 -4.36 13.33 -13.32
CA PRO A 235 -3.60 13.63 -12.11
C PRO A 235 -3.43 15.12 -11.88
N ALA A 236 -3.06 15.91 -12.90
CA ALA A 236 -2.83 17.35 -12.74
C ALA A 236 -4.12 18.11 -12.40
N GLU A 237 -5.28 17.70 -12.91
CA GLU A 237 -6.56 18.33 -12.60
C GLU A 237 -6.87 18.27 -11.10
N VAL A 238 -6.83 17.07 -10.52
CA VAL A 238 -7.16 16.86 -9.10
C VAL A 238 -6.14 17.55 -8.18
N TYR A 239 -4.86 17.46 -8.51
CA TYR A 239 -3.82 18.12 -7.72
C TYR A 239 -3.91 19.65 -7.79
N LEU A 240 -4.18 20.20 -8.98
CA LEU A 240 -4.35 21.63 -9.17
C LEU A 240 -5.52 22.17 -8.36
N GLU A 241 -6.65 21.46 -8.31
CA GLU A 241 -7.80 21.84 -7.48
C GLU A 241 -7.42 21.89 -5.99
N ARG A 242 -6.77 20.84 -5.48
CA ARG A 242 -6.31 20.78 -4.08
C ARG A 242 -5.32 21.90 -3.76
N ALA A 243 -4.38 22.17 -4.65
CA ALA A 243 -3.38 23.20 -4.45
C ALA A 243 -3.96 24.61 -4.45
N ARG A 244 -4.92 24.89 -5.33
CA ARG A 244 -5.67 26.14 -5.32
C ARG A 244 -6.49 26.32 -4.05
N GLU A 245 -7.06 25.27 -3.48
CA GLU A 245 -7.73 25.33 -2.17
C GLU A 245 -6.75 25.69 -1.05
N VAL A 246 -5.55 25.11 -1.04
CA VAL A 246 -4.51 25.45 -0.06
C VAL A 246 -4.08 26.91 -0.19
N LEU A 247 -3.83 27.39 -1.41
CA LEU A 247 -3.50 28.82 -1.64
C LEU A 247 -4.60 29.74 -1.15
N ARG A 248 -5.87 29.45 -1.47
CA ARG A 248 -7.01 30.25 -1.00
C ARG A 248 -7.05 30.35 0.53
N ARG A 249 -6.70 29.29 1.25
CA ARG A 249 -6.63 29.30 2.71
C ARG A 249 -5.44 30.12 3.23
N LEU A 250 -4.28 30.04 2.57
CA LEU A 250 -3.10 30.81 2.94
C LEU A 250 -3.32 32.32 2.72
N GLU A 251 -3.99 32.70 1.63
CA GLU A 251 -4.34 34.09 1.32
C GLU A 251 -5.38 34.69 2.26
N ALA A 252 -6.15 33.85 2.97
CA ALA A 252 -7.19 34.27 3.89
C ALA A 252 -6.69 34.53 5.34
N LEU A 253 -5.39 34.34 5.61
CA LEU A 253 -4.74 34.55 6.92
C LEU A 253 -4.13 35.95 7.05
#